data_AF-A0A7J6UUU8-F1
#
_entry.id   AF-A0A7J6UUU8-F1
#
_cell.length_a   1.000
_cell.length_b   1.000
_cell.length_c   1.000
_cell.angle_alpha   90.00
_cell.angle_beta   90.00
_cell.angle_gamma   90.00
#
_symmetry.space_group_name_H-M   'P 1'
#
loop_
_entity.id
_entity.type
_entity.pdbx_description
1 polymer ?
#
loop_
_entity_poly.entity_id
_entity_poly.type
_entity_poly.pdbx_seq_one_letter_code
_entity_poly.pdbx_strand_id
1 'polypeptide(L)'
;MGNNVPPERIAYRMGLQTADFFRALRNELVTSTNHIQIIRGEIIGLYCIPEHVRRANDNMIVPFRPNILERVMTHFYEFVCAVVRRPNNNRLICVELGILLERLITGRVHAHTHPIETISEE
;
A
#
# COMPACT_ATOMS: atom_id res chain seq x y z
N MET A 1 -24.17 -21.73 -17.39
CA MET A 1 -22.77 -22.20 -17.48
C MET A 1 -21.90 -21.14 -16.86
N GLY A 2 -21.38 -21.38 -15.65
CA GLY A 2 -20.55 -20.42 -14.95
C GLY A 2 -19.16 -20.38 -15.59
N ASN A 3 -18.78 -19.23 -16.13
CA ASN A 3 -17.42 -19.01 -16.62
C ASN A 3 -16.47 -19.08 -15.42
N ASN A 4 -15.85 -20.23 -15.20
CA ASN A 4 -14.77 -20.41 -14.24
C ASN A 4 -13.57 -19.60 -14.74
N VAL A 5 -13.44 -18.36 -14.27
CA VAL A 5 -12.25 -17.55 -14.52
C VAL A 5 -11.05 -18.28 -13.91
N PRO A 6 -9.97 -18.55 -14.67
CA PRO A 6 -8.80 -19.22 -14.14
C PRO A 6 -8.26 -18.49 -12.89
N PRO A 7 -7.87 -19.21 -11.83
CA PRO A 7 -7.35 -18.61 -10.58
C PRO A 7 -6.23 -17.60 -10.81
N GLU A 8 -5.36 -17.85 -11.79
CA GLU A 8 -4.26 -16.96 -12.20
C GLU A 8 -4.75 -15.62 -12.73
N ARG A 9 -5.85 -15.59 -13.50
CA ARG A 9 -6.45 -14.34 -13.99
C ARG A 9 -7.12 -13.56 -12.86
N ILE A 10 -7.67 -14.25 -11.85
CA ILE A 10 -8.21 -13.61 -10.65
C ILE A 10 -7.07 -13.00 -9.85
N ALA A 11 -5.98 -13.75 -9.62
CA ALA A 11 -4.80 -13.28 -8.93
C ALA A 11 -4.15 -12.08 -9.65
N TYR A 12 -4.05 -12.13 -10.99
CA TYR A 12 -3.54 -11.02 -11.80
C TYR A 12 -4.40 -9.76 -11.66
N ARG A 13 -5.73 -9.89 -11.74
CA ARG A 13 -6.65 -8.76 -11.55
C ARG A 13 -6.60 -8.20 -10.13
N MET A 14 -6.53 -9.07 -9.13
CA MET A 14 -6.38 -8.68 -7.72
C MET A 14 -5.05 -7.96 -7.48
N GLY A 15 -3.96 -8.41 -8.12
CA GLY A 15 -2.66 -7.76 -8.08
C GLY A 15 -2.69 -6.35 -8.66
N LEU A 16 -3.33 -6.16 -9.81
CA LEU A 16 -3.51 -4.84 -10.42
C LEU A 16 -4.36 -3.92 -9.54
N GLN A 17 -5.49 -4.41 -9.04
CA GLN A 17 -6.36 -3.63 -8.14
C GLN A 17 -5.62 -3.23 -6.85
N THR A 18 -4.77 -4.11 -6.33
CA THR A 18 -3.92 -3.84 -5.16
C THR A 18 -2.87 -2.78 -5.46
N ALA A 19 -2.23 -2.84 -6.63
CA ALA A 19 -1.29 -1.82 -7.06
C ALA A 19 -1.97 -0.45 -7.22
N ASP A 20 -3.18 -0.42 -7.81
CA ASP A 20 -3.96 0.82 -7.96
C ASP A 20 -4.38 1.39 -6.60
N PHE A 21 -4.78 0.54 -5.65
CA PHE A 21 -5.03 0.97 -4.28
C PHE A 21 -3.79 1.59 -3.63
N PHE A 22 -2.62 0.95 -3.73
CA PHE A 22 -1.41 1.50 -3.12
C PHE A 22 -0.95 2.80 -3.80
N ARG A 23 -1.21 3.00 -5.09
CA ARG A 23 -1.01 4.29 -5.77
C ARG A 23 -1.95 5.37 -5.23
N ALA A 24 -3.24 5.03 -5.08
CA ALA A 24 -4.22 5.94 -4.50
C ALA A 24 -3.86 6.30 -3.05
N LEU A 25 -3.46 5.31 -2.25
CA LEU A 25 -3.02 5.49 -0.86
C LEU A 25 -1.77 6.35 -0.78
N ARG A 26 -0.77 6.09 -1.63
CA ARG A 26 0.43 6.93 -1.72
C ARG A 26 0.05 8.38 -2.02
N ASN A 27 -0.87 8.62 -2.95
CA ASN A 27 -1.28 9.98 -3.31
C ASN A 27 -1.97 10.66 -2.12
N GLU A 28 -2.95 9.99 -1.51
CA GLU A 28 -3.63 10.51 -0.32
C GLU A 28 -2.64 10.82 0.83
N LEU A 29 -1.68 9.92 1.10
CA LEU A 29 -0.69 10.13 2.17
C LEU A 29 0.27 11.30 1.92
N VAL A 30 0.49 11.71 0.67
CA VAL A 30 1.43 12.78 0.31
C VAL A 30 0.72 14.12 0.14
N THR A 31 -0.52 14.12 -0.36
CA THR A 31 -1.24 15.36 -0.70
C THR A 31 -2.23 15.81 0.35
N SER A 32 -2.64 14.93 1.27
CA SER A 32 -3.58 15.28 2.33
C SER A 32 -2.94 16.24 3.34
N THR A 33 -3.72 17.18 3.85
CA THR A 33 -3.28 18.13 4.87
C THR A 33 -3.63 17.67 6.28
N ASN A 34 -4.47 16.64 6.41
CA ASN A 34 -5.03 16.18 7.67
C ASN A 34 -4.24 14.99 8.25
N HIS A 35 -2.96 15.23 8.57
CA HIS A 35 -2.14 14.25 9.25
C HIS A 35 -2.19 14.46 10.75
N ILE A 36 -2.72 13.47 11.46
CA ILE A 36 -2.78 13.44 12.92
C ILE A 36 -1.86 12.32 13.40
N GLN A 37 -0.70 12.72 13.91
CA GLN A 37 0.25 11.83 14.57
C GLN A 37 0.55 12.31 15.99
N ILE A 38 0.77 11.38 16.90
CA ILE A 38 1.20 11.65 18.27
C ILE A 38 2.41 10.79 18.57
N ILE A 39 3.46 11.40 19.12
CA ILE A 39 4.63 10.67 19.62
C ILE A 39 4.67 10.83 21.14
N ARG A 40 4.69 9.70 21.86
CA ARG A 40 4.82 9.64 23.33
C ARG A 40 5.92 8.64 23.69
N GLY A 41 7.13 9.16 23.91
CA GLY A 41 8.32 8.31 24.05
C GLY A 41 8.53 7.48 22.78
N GLU A 42 8.54 6.16 22.92
CA GLU A 42 8.66 5.21 21.81
C GLU A 42 7.31 4.89 21.12
N ILE A 43 6.19 5.38 21.66
CA ILE A 43 4.86 5.11 21.12
C ILE A 43 4.54 6.13 20.04
N ILE A 44 4.11 5.63 18.87
CA ILE A 44 3.66 6.44 17.75
C ILE A 44 2.21 6.09 17.44
N GLY A 45 1.32 7.06 17.64
CA GLY A 45 -0.09 6.97 17.24
C GLY A 45 -0.28 7.61 15.87
N LEU A 46 -0.68 6.83 14.87
CA LEU A 46 -1.00 7.30 13.51
C LEU A 46 -2.52 7.25 13.28
N TYR A 47 -3.25 8.14 13.97
CA TYR A 47 -4.73 8.11 14.02
C TYR A 47 -5.41 8.44 12.69
N CYS A 48 -4.71 9.10 11.78
CA CYS A 48 -5.23 9.48 10.46
C CYS A 48 -5.18 8.34 9.43
N ILE A 49 -4.41 7.27 9.66
CA ILE A 49 -4.22 6.18 8.68
C ILE A 49 -5.54 5.51 8.24
N PRO A 50 -6.46 5.13 9.15
CA PRO A 50 -7.73 4.52 8.74
C PRO A 50 -8.54 5.41 7.78
N GLU A 51 -8.54 6.73 8.01
CA GLU A 51 -9.29 7.68 7.19
C GLU A 51 -8.61 7.88 5.82
N HIS A 52 -7.28 7.97 5.76
CA HIS A 52 -6.55 8.02 4.49
C HIS A 52 -6.79 6.77 3.65
N VAL A 53 -6.82 5.60 4.28
CA VAL A 53 -7.11 4.33 3.62
C VAL A 53 -8.51 4.30 3.04
N ARG A 54 -9.49 4.74 3.81
CA ARG A 54 -10.88 4.82 3.35
C ARG A 54 -11.00 5.75 2.15
N ARG A 55 -10.43 6.96 2.23
CA ARG A 55 -10.42 7.93 1.12
C ARG A 55 -9.70 7.40 -0.12
N ALA A 56 -8.55 6.76 0.07
CA ALA A 56 -7.81 6.14 -1.02
C ALA A 56 -8.65 5.06 -1.73
N ASN A 57 -9.33 4.22 -0.96
CA ASN A 57 -10.23 3.19 -1.51
C ASN A 57 -11.43 3.80 -2.25
N ASP A 58 -12.06 4.82 -1.67
CA ASP A 58 -13.21 5.52 -2.25
C ASP A 58 -12.85 6.24 -3.56
N ASN A 59 -11.58 6.64 -3.73
CA ASN A 59 -11.07 7.30 -4.93
C ASN A 59 -10.65 6.32 -6.05
N MET A 60 -10.74 5.01 -5.83
CA MET A 60 -10.44 4.02 -6.87
C MET A 60 -11.60 3.90 -7.87
N ILE A 61 -11.28 3.61 -9.13
CA ILE A 61 -12.29 3.28 -10.16
C ILE A 61 -13.12 2.06 -9.73
N VAL A 62 -12.46 1.07 -9.12
CA VAL A 62 -13.10 -0.10 -8.53
C VAL A 62 -12.62 -0.26 -7.08
N PRO A 63 -13.35 0.30 -6.11
CA PRO A 63 -13.00 0.18 -4.70
C PRO A 63 -12.97 -1.28 -4.24
N PHE A 64 -12.12 -1.58 -3.26
CA PHE A 64 -12.17 -2.86 -2.57
C PHE A 64 -13.44 -2.98 -1.73
N ARG A 65 -13.95 -4.21 -1.67
CA ARG A 65 -14.96 -4.59 -0.67
C ARG A 65 -14.33 -4.55 0.73
N PRO A 66 -15.12 -4.27 1.79
CA PRO A 66 -14.60 -4.11 3.15
C PRO A 66 -13.69 -5.26 3.61
N ASN A 67 -14.07 -6.51 3.34
CA ASN A 67 -13.30 -7.70 3.72
C ASN A 67 -11.94 -7.84 2.99
N ILE A 68 -11.83 -7.32 1.76
CA ILE A 68 -10.57 -7.31 1.01
C ILE A 68 -9.71 -6.14 1.47
N LEU A 69 -10.33 -4.97 1.69
CA LEU A 69 -9.66 -3.80 2.21
C LEU A 69 -9.02 -4.10 3.57
N GLU A 70 -9.73 -4.78 4.47
CA GLU A 70 -9.23 -5.21 5.77
C GLU A 70 -7.96 -6.07 5.65
N ARG A 71 -7.94 -7.04 4.72
CA ARG A 71 -6.76 -7.89 4.49
C ARG A 71 -5.56 -7.12 3.96
N VAL A 72 -5.79 -6.24 2.98
CA VAL A 72 -4.73 -5.36 2.45
C VAL A 72 -4.20 -4.45 3.56
N MET A 73 -5.09 -4.00 4.45
CA MET A 73 -4.76 -3.15 5.59
C MET A 73 -3.93 -3.84 6.66
N THR A 74 -4.19 -5.10 6.98
CA THR A 74 -3.35 -5.87 7.90
C THR A 74 -1.88 -5.83 7.47
N HIS A 75 -1.62 -6.13 6.20
CA HIS A 75 -0.26 -6.11 5.66
C HIS A 75 0.34 -4.70 5.59
N PHE A 76 -0.48 -3.69 5.32
CA PHE A 76 -0.03 -2.30 5.38
C PHE A 76 0.40 -1.91 6.80
N TYR A 77 -0.35 -2.29 7.83
CA TYR A 77 0.03 -2.00 9.22
C TYR A 77 1.31 -2.71 9.64
N GLU A 78 1.50 -3.97 9.25
CA GLU A 78 2.75 -4.70 9.47
C GLU A 78 3.95 -3.95 8.85
N PHE A 79 3.78 -3.47 7.62
CA PHE A 79 4.79 -2.65 6.94
C PHE A 79 5.08 -1.35 7.70
N VAL A 80 4.04 -0.63 8.14
CA VAL A 80 4.19 0.59 8.94
C VAL A 80 5.00 0.31 10.21
N CYS A 81 4.66 -0.74 10.95
CA CYS A 81 5.38 -1.13 12.16
C CYS A 81 6.86 -1.45 11.90
N ALA A 82 7.19 -2.06 10.76
CA ALA A 82 8.56 -2.42 10.42
C ALA A 82 9.44 -1.21 10.04
N VAL A 83 8.82 -0.20 9.41
CA VAL A 83 9.50 0.99 8.87
C VAL A 83 9.70 2.06 9.92
N VAL A 84 8.73 2.24 10.81
CA VAL A 84 8.75 3.30 11.80
C VAL A 84 9.60 2.86 13.00
N ARG A 85 10.92 3.01 12.87
CA ARG A 85 11.90 2.58 13.87
C ARG A 85 12.39 3.68 14.82
N ARG A 86 12.21 4.95 14.45
CA ARG A 86 12.59 6.11 15.27
C ARG A 86 11.58 7.24 15.11
N PRO A 87 10.74 7.49 16.12
CA PRO A 87 9.80 8.60 16.10
C PRO A 87 10.52 9.95 15.90
N ASN A 88 10.02 10.79 15.00
CA ASN A 88 10.50 12.17 14.88
C ASN A 88 9.30 13.13 14.73
N ASN A 89 9.11 14.03 15.69
CA ASN A 89 8.00 14.99 15.68
C ASN A 89 8.10 16.03 14.56
N ASN A 90 9.29 16.26 14.01
CA ASN A 90 9.50 17.19 12.91
C ASN A 90 9.22 16.55 11.54
N ARG A 91 8.85 15.27 11.50
CA ARG A 91 8.56 14.55 10.26
C ARG A 91 7.19 13.91 10.31
N LEU A 92 6.44 14.08 9.24
CA LEU A 92 5.14 13.44 9.07
C LEU A 92 5.35 12.02 8.58
N ILE A 93 5.14 11.04 9.46
CA ILE A 93 5.35 9.62 9.17
C ILE A 93 4.46 9.17 8.01
N CYS A 94 3.24 9.71 7.91
CA CYS A 94 2.33 9.44 6.79
C CYS A 94 2.95 9.81 5.43
N VAL A 95 3.60 10.97 5.35
CA VAL A 95 4.28 11.42 4.12
C VAL A 95 5.48 10.53 3.80
N GLU A 96 6.27 10.15 4.80
CA GLU A 96 7.39 9.21 4.62
C GLU A 96 6.92 7.85 4.11
N LEU A 97 5.82 7.33 4.66
CA LEU A 97 5.19 6.11 4.18
C LEU A 97 4.74 6.23 2.72
N GLY A 98 4.15 7.36 2.33
CA GLY A 98 3.79 7.62 0.94
C GLY A 98 5.00 7.58 -0.02
N ILE A 99 6.12 8.18 0.38
CA ILE A 99 7.37 8.15 -0.41
C ILE A 99 7.94 6.72 -0.50
N LEU A 100 7.86 5.93 0.56
CA LEU A 100 8.32 4.54 0.55
C LEU A 100 7.42 3.65 -0.31
N LEU A 101 6.11 3.84 -0.27
CA LEU A 101 5.17 3.16 -1.15
C LEU A 101 5.50 3.45 -2.62
N GLU A 102 5.80 4.70 -2.98
CA GLU A 102 6.22 5.07 -4.34
C GLU A 102 7.43 4.23 -4.80
N ARG A 103 8.45 4.10 -3.94
CA ARG A 103 9.66 3.30 -4.24
C ARG A 103 9.34 1.82 -4.42
N LEU A 104 8.43 1.27 -3.60
CA LEU A 104 8.02 -0.14 -3.70
C LEU A 104 7.20 -0.42 -4.96
N ILE A 105 6.29 0.49 -5.32
CA ILE A 105 5.47 0.39 -6.53
C ILE A 105 6.37 0.50 -7.77
N THR A 106 7.22 1.53 -7.85
CA THR A 106 8.11 1.76 -8.99
C THR A 106 9.21 0.69 -9.11
N GLY A 107 9.77 0.23 -8.00
CA GLY A 107 10.76 -0.85 -7.96
C GLY A 107 10.18 -2.20 -8.38
N ARG A 108 8.93 -2.51 -8.01
CA ARG A 108 8.24 -3.73 -8.49
C ARG A 108 7.85 -3.65 -9.97
N VAL A 109 7.53 -2.47 -10.49
CA VAL A 109 7.27 -2.28 -11.93
C VAL A 109 8.53 -2.63 -12.74
N HIS A 110 9.73 -2.25 -12.28
CA HIS A 110 10.98 -2.61 -12.96
C HIS A 110 11.25 -4.12 -12.93
N ALA A 111 10.95 -4.80 -11.82
CA ALA A 111 11.13 -6.25 -11.70
C ALA A 111 10.14 -7.09 -12.54
N HIS A 112 9.02 -6.50 -12.99
CA HIS A 112 8.06 -7.18 -13.88
C HIS A 112 8.26 -6.84 -15.36
N THR A 113 9.03 -5.79 -15.67
CA THR A 113 9.42 -5.44 -17.05
C THR A 113 10.69 -6.13 -17.53
N HIS A 114 11.49 -6.69 -16.61
CA HIS A 114 12.52 -7.64 -16.96
C HIS A 114 11.93 -9.05 -16.89
N PRO A 115 11.86 -9.81 -18.01
CA PRO A 115 11.65 -11.24 -17.91
C PRO A 115 12.68 -11.80 -16.94
N ILE A 116 12.26 -12.66 -16.02
CA ILE A 116 13.20 -13.50 -15.30
C ILE A 116 13.82 -14.38 -16.37
N GLU A 117 14.97 -13.98 -16.90
CA GLU A 117 15.84 -14.88 -17.63
C GLU A 117 16.19 -15.98 -16.62
N THR A 118 15.57 -17.14 -16.82
CA THR A 118 16.00 -18.38 -16.19
C THR A 118 17.49 -18.50 -16.45
N ILE A 119 18.29 -18.33 -15.40
CA ILE A 119 19.66 -18.79 -15.38
C ILE A 119 19.55 -20.31 -15.49
N SER A 120 19.65 -20.83 -16.72
CA SER A 120 19.92 -22.23 -16.98
C SER A 120 21.34 -22.50 -16.50
N GLU A 121 21.45 -23.20 -15.37
CA GLU A 121 22.68 -23.85 -14.95
C GLU A 121 22.95 -25.01 -15.94
N GLU A 122 23.95 -24.83 -16.80
CA GLU A 122 24.74 -25.92 -17.40
C GLU A 122 26.16 -25.85 -16.85
#